data_AF-A0A1A7ZW10-F1
#
_entry.id   AF-A0A1A7ZW10-F1
#
_cell.length_a   1.000
_cell.length_b   1.000
_cell.length_c   1.000
_cell.angle_alpha   90.00
_cell.angle_beta   90.00
_cell.angle_gamma   90.00
#
_symmetry.space_group_name_H-M   'P 1'
#
loop_
_entity.id
_entity.type
_entity.pdbx_description
1 polymer ?
#
loop_
_entity_poly.entity_id
_entity_poly.type
_entity_poly.pdbx_seq_one_letter_code
_entity_poly.pdbx_strand_id
1 'polypeptide(L)'
;DEKFSIDPKTGMVSSKKMVTAGSSDILTIKAEDSGSPPLWSTVKLHVDWIPKPVPSQVSLLFTQKYYNFSISETTAVAQPV
;
A
#
# COMPACT_ATOMS: atom_id res chain seq x y z
N ASP A 1 4.31 -7.15 21.79
CA ASP A 1 4.96 -6.95 20.48
C ASP A 1 4.36 -5.78 19.73
N GLU A 2 5.06 -4.65 19.70
CA GLU A 2 4.60 -3.39 19.07
C GLU A 2 5.17 -3.19 17.66
N LYS A 3 5.61 -4.25 16.97
CA LYS A 3 6.30 -4.13 15.68
C LYS A 3 5.39 -3.61 14.56
N PHE A 4 4.10 -3.95 14.62
CA PHE A 4 3.09 -3.59 13.63
C PHE A 4 1.82 -3.03 14.30
N SER A 5 1.08 -2.23 13.54
CA SER A 5 -0.26 -1.74 13.90
C SER A 5 -1.17 -1.82 12.69
N ILE A 6 -2.45 -2.10 12.90
CA ILE A 6 -3.49 -2.10 11.85
C ILE A 6 -4.59 -1.11 12.21
N ASP A 7 -4.99 -0.28 11.26
CA ASP A 7 -6.23 0.50 11.36
C ASP A 7 -7.42 -0.45 11.10
N PRO A 8 -8.31 -0.68 12.08
CA PRO A 8 -9.40 -1.63 11.94
C PRO A 8 -10.49 -1.19 10.96
N LYS A 9 -10.56 0.10 10.59
CA LYS A 9 -11.56 0.64 9.65
C LYS A 9 -11.08 0.60 8.21
N THR A 10 -9.80 0.90 7.98
CA THR A 10 -9.22 0.96 6.62
C THR A 10 -8.45 -0.30 6.24
N GLY A 11 -8.05 -1.11 7.21
CA GLY A 11 -7.19 -2.27 7.01
C GLY A 11 -5.71 -1.91 6.81
N MET A 12 -5.32 -0.64 6.96
CA MET A 12 -3.93 -0.20 6.74
C MET A 12 -3.00 -0.77 7.80
N VAL A 13 -1.99 -1.53 7.37
CA VAL A 13 -0.95 -2.10 8.24
C VAL A 13 0.31 -1.24 8.15
N SER A 14 0.82 -0.81 9.30
CA SER A 14 2.02 0.02 9.42
C SER A 14 3.05 -0.65 10.34
N SER A 15 4.34 -0.51 10.03
CA SER A 15 5.45 -0.95 10.88
C SER A 15 6.04 0.20 11.70
N LYS A 16 6.33 -0.02 12.99
CA LYS A 16 6.82 1.05 13.89
C LYS A 16 8.35 1.19 13.97
N LYS A 17 9.13 0.20 13.51
CA LYS A 17 10.58 0.14 13.74
C LYS A 17 11.35 -0.04 12.43
N MET A 18 12.57 0.51 12.36
CA MET A 18 13.55 0.10 11.36
C MET A 18 13.89 -1.38 11.56
N VAL A 19 13.54 -2.20 10.58
CA VAL A 19 13.80 -3.65 10.63
C VAL A 19 15.02 -3.96 9.78
N THR A 20 15.81 -4.93 10.25
CA THR A 20 16.99 -5.41 9.55
C THR A 20 16.58 -6.04 8.22
N ALA A 21 17.18 -5.56 7.13
CA ALA A 21 17.00 -6.15 5.82
C ALA A 21 17.43 -7.63 5.79
N GLY A 22 16.75 -8.43 4.96
CA GLY A 22 16.97 -9.88 4.84
C GLY A 22 16.17 -10.73 5.83
N SER A 23 15.33 -10.12 6.66
CA SER A 23 14.36 -10.82 7.50
C SER A 23 12.96 -10.78 6.89
N SER A 24 12.06 -11.63 7.38
CA SER A 24 10.65 -11.62 7.03
C SER A 24 9.77 -11.80 8.26
N ASP A 25 8.56 -11.27 8.18
CA ASP A 25 7.50 -11.49 9.16
C ASP A 25 6.26 -12.03 8.46
N ILE A 26 5.53 -12.93 9.14
CA ILE A 26 4.23 -13.39 8.69
C ILE A 26 3.20 -12.98 9.73
N LEU A 27 2.30 -12.08 9.34
CA LEU A 27 1.20 -11.61 10.19
C LEU A 27 -0.08 -12.37 9.85
N THR A 28 -0.85 -12.76 10.86
CA THR A 28 -2.21 -13.26 10.65
C THR A 28 -3.18 -12.11 10.87
N ILE A 29 -3.79 -11.63 9.80
CA ILE A 29 -4.79 -10.55 9.84
C ILE A 29 -6.17 -11.18 10.00
N LYS A 30 -6.95 -10.70 10.96
CA LYS A 30 -8.33 -11.12 11.21
C LYS A 30 -9.28 -9.99 10.83
N ALA A 31 -10.29 -10.29 10.02
CA ALA A 31 -11.44 -9.41 9.79
C ALA A 31 -12.66 -10.02 10.49
N GLU A 32 -13.40 -9.20 11.22
CA GLU A 32 -14.58 -9.60 11.99
C GLU A 32 -15.74 -8.68 11.62
N ASP A 33 -16.92 -9.25 11.39
CA ASP A 33 -18.13 -8.47 11.17
C ASP A 33 -18.74 -7.99 12.50
N SER A 34 -19.80 -7.18 12.42
CA SER A 34 -20.53 -6.71 13.61
C SER A 34 -21.81 -7.52 13.86
N GLY A 35 -21.87 -8.77 13.40
CA GLY A 35 -23.00 -9.66 13.59
C GLY A 35 -23.17 -10.16 15.03
N SER A 36 -24.26 -10.89 15.28
CA SER A 36 -24.50 -11.58 16.56
C SER A 36 -25.00 -13.01 16.32
N PRO A 37 -24.15 -14.04 16.51
CA PRO A 37 -22.72 -13.96 16.85
C PRO A 37 -21.88 -13.37 15.70
N PRO A 38 -20.73 -12.74 15.99
CA PRO A 38 -19.86 -12.22 14.95
C PRO A 38 -19.19 -13.36 14.18
N LEU A 39 -19.10 -13.21 12.86
CA LEU A 39 -18.31 -14.09 12.01
C LEU A 39 -16.99 -13.41 11.66
N TRP A 40 -15.96 -14.22 11.40
CA TRP A 40 -14.64 -13.71 11.07
C TRP A 40 -13.94 -14.59 10.05
N SER A 41 -12.96 -13.99 9.37
CA SER A 41 -12.03 -14.66 8.48
C SER A 41 -10.61 -14.17 8.75
N THR A 42 -9.62 -14.97 8.35
CA THR A 42 -8.21 -14.60 8.47
C THR A 42 -7.46 -14.74 7.15
N VAL A 43 -6.39 -13.96 7.03
CA VAL A 43 -5.43 -14.05 5.92
C VAL A 43 -4.01 -13.86 6.45
N LYS A 44 -3.03 -14.48 5.78
CA LYS A 44 -1.61 -14.28 6.08
C LYS A 44 -1.05 -13.12 5.24
N LEU A 45 -0.46 -12.14 5.90
CA LEU A 45 0.30 -11.07 5.28
C LEU A 45 1.79 -11.38 5.42
N HIS A 46 2.47 -11.55 4.29
CA HIS A 46 3.91 -11.76 4.21
C HIS A 46 4.61 -10.41 4.05
N VAL A 47 5.56 -10.11 4.93
CA VAL A 47 6.33 -8.87 4.92
C VAL A 47 7.80 -9.22 4.77
N ASP A 48 8.38 -8.87 3.62
CA ASP A 48 9.81 -9.04 3.36
C ASP A 48 10.56 -7.72 3.51
N TRP A 49 11.59 -7.74 4.34
CA TRP A 49 12.41 -6.56 4.60
C TRP A 49 13.57 -6.50 3.60
N ILE A 50 13.45 -5.61 2.62
CA ILE A 50 14.52 -5.40 1.63
C ILE A 50 15.51 -4.32 2.09
N PRO A 51 16.78 -4.38 1.66
CA PRO A 51 17.71 -3.27 1.82
C PRO A 51 17.11 -1.99 1.24
N LYS A 52 17.31 -0.86 1.91
CA LYS A 52 16.88 0.44 1.37
C LYS A 52 17.52 0.60 -0.02
N PRO A 53 16.72 0.77 -1.09
CA PRO A 53 17.27 0.98 -2.41
C PRO A 53 18.18 2.20 -2.42
N VAL A 54 19.25 2.15 -3.20
CA VAL A 54 20.11 3.31 -3.42
C VAL A 54 19.23 4.46 -3.93
N PRO A 55 19.20 5.62 -3.25
CA PRO A 55 18.41 6.74 -3.72
C PRO A 55 18.81 7.09 -5.15
N SER A 56 17.82 7.34 -6.02
CA SER A 56 18.10 7.89 -7.34
C SER A 56 18.90 9.19 -7.18
N GLN A 57 20.00 9.33 -7.92
CA GLN A 57 20.76 10.59 -7.98
C GLN A 57 19.96 11.71 -8.65
N VAL A 58 18.93 11.34 -9.42
CA VAL A 58 18.02 12.26 -10.09
C VAL A 58 16.71 12.31 -9.32
N SER A 59 16.30 13.50 -8.91
CA SER A 59 14.98 13.73 -8.31
C SER A 59 13.87 13.40 -9.31
N LEU A 60 12.81 12.76 -8.84
CA LEU A 60 11.59 12.61 -9.63
C LEU A 60 11.00 14.01 -9.85
N LEU A 61 11.03 14.45 -11.11
CA LEU A 61 10.47 15.71 -11.54
C LEU A 61 9.46 15.41 -12.64
N PHE A 62 8.32 16.10 -12.62
CA PHE A 62 7.48 16.17 -13.80
C PHE A 62 8.30 16.70 -14.97
N THR A 63 8.14 16.12 -16.16
CA THR A 63 8.81 16.62 -17.36
C THR A 63 8.33 18.04 -17.71
N GLN A 64 7.12 18.40 -17.29
CA GLN A 64 6.53 19.72 -17.48
C GLN A 64 5.99 20.26 -16.17
N LYS A 65 6.09 21.57 -15.96
CA LYS A 65 5.49 22.25 -14.79
C LYS A 65 3.95 22.22 -14.84
N TYR A 66 3.38 22.20 -16.04
CA TYR A 66 1.94 22.15 -16.29
C TYR A 66 1.69 21.21 -17.48
N TYR A 67 0.71 20.31 -17.34
CA TYR A 67 0.18 19.52 -18.45
C TYR A 67 -1.22 20.03 -18.77
N ASN A 68 -1.41 20.56 -19.97
CA ASN A 68 -2.69 21.06 -20.45
C ASN A 68 -3.14 20.22 -21.64
N PHE A 69 -4.31 19.60 -21.55
CA PHE A 69 -4.90 18.82 -22.64
C PHE A 69 -6.43 19.00 -22.68
N SER A 70 -7.02 18.72 -23.84
CA SER A 70 -8.47 18.73 -24.07
C SER A 70 -8.85 17.44 -24.79
N ILE A 71 -9.96 16.84 -24.39
CA ILE A 71 -10.47 15.57 -24.93
C ILE A 71 -11.89 15.81 -25.42
N SER A 72 -12.27 15.17 -26.53
CA SER A 72 -13.63 15.21 -27.05
C SER A 72 -14.59 14.44 -26.13
N GLU A 73 -15.84 14.91 -26.01
CA GLU A 73 -16.90 14.16 -25.31
C GLU A 73 -17.21 12.81 -25.96
N THR A 74 -16.88 12.67 -27.24
CA THR A 74 -17.07 11.46 -28.04
C THR A 74 -15.87 10.50 -28.00
N THR A 75 -14.83 10.81 -27.22
CA THR A 75 -13.63 9.98 -27.12
C THR A 75 -13.94 8.60 -26.54
N ALA A 76 -13.38 7.56 -27.16
CA ALA A 76 -13.56 6.18 -26.74
C ALA A 76 -12.86 5.88 -25.40
N VAL A 77 -13.37 4.86 -24.69
CA VAL A 77 -12.80 4.41 -23.42
C VAL A 77 -11.33 4.04 -23.57
N ALA A 78 -10.51 4.49 -22.62
CA ALA A 78 -9.07 4.24 -22.54
C ALA A 78 -8.23 4.85 -23.69
N GLN A 79 -8.72 5.87 -24.39
CA GLN A 79 -7.84 6.67 -25.25
C GLN A 79 -6.86 7.51 -24.41
N PRO A 80 -5.55 7.46 -24.72
CA PRO A 80 -4.55 8.30 -24.07
C PRO A 80 -4.63 9.75 -24.56
N VAL A 81 -4.03 10.64 -23.78
CA VAL A 81 -3.96 12.09 -24.04
C VAL A 81 -2.52 12.55 -24.11
#